data_AF-A0A0N4SZR3-F1
#
_entry.id   AF-A0A0N4SZR3-F1
#
_cell.length_a   1.000
_cell.length_b   1.000
_cell.length_c   1.000
_cell.angle_alpha   90.00
_cell.angle_beta   90.00
_cell.angle_gamma   90.00
#
_symmetry.space_group_name_H-M   'P 1'
#
loop_
_entity.id
_entity.type
_entity.pdbx_description
1 polymer ?
#
loop_
_entity_poly.entity_id
_entity_poly.type
_entity_poly.pdbx_seq_one_letter_code
_entity_poly.pdbx_strand_id
1 'polypeptide(L)'
;MLTRIYLNSYRVYSKSLMRNLFNNEIILKNNKLQNFQEESKNSAISMSKNGEIILRIHAKPNAKTTRIIVFFILYIGTNQIELAIASPPHDGQANETLINAMMDILELRKNEITFHTGIRSRSKILRITSRRITLQEVQEKLKRHIIEKG
;
A
#
# COMPACT_ATOMS: atom_id res chain seq x y z
N MET A 1 55.11 14.86 -33.40
CA MET A 1 54.86 15.16 -31.97
C MET A 1 53.40 15.59 -31.68
N LEU A 2 52.73 16.29 -32.60
CA LEU A 2 51.38 16.86 -32.41
C LEU A 2 50.21 15.85 -32.39
N THR A 3 50.32 14.71 -33.06
CA THR A 3 49.24 13.69 -33.13
C THR A 3 49.01 12.94 -31.82
N ARG A 4 50.08 12.69 -31.05
CA ARG A 4 50.01 11.95 -29.77
C ARG A 4 49.39 12.77 -28.65
N ILE A 5 49.55 14.09 -28.68
CA ILE A 5 48.91 15.03 -27.75
C ILE A 5 47.41 15.10 -28.03
N TYR A 6 47.04 15.26 -29.30
CA TYR A 6 45.63 15.32 -29.72
C TYR A 6 44.90 14.04 -29.30
N LEU A 7 45.42 12.85 -29.65
CA LEU A 7 44.81 11.56 -29.27
C LEU A 7 44.66 11.35 -27.76
N ASN A 8 45.60 11.84 -26.94
CA ASN A 8 45.49 11.74 -25.48
C ASN A 8 44.37 12.64 -24.94
N SER A 9 44.24 13.86 -25.48
CA SER A 9 43.19 14.81 -25.10
C SER A 9 41.78 14.26 -25.40
N TYR A 10 41.56 13.65 -26.58
CA TYR A 10 40.27 13.01 -26.89
C TYR A 10 39.99 11.79 -26.02
N ARG A 11 41.02 11.00 -25.67
CA ARG A 11 40.87 9.83 -24.80
C ARG A 11 40.51 10.20 -23.35
N VAL A 12 41.06 11.30 -22.84
CA VAL A 12 40.72 11.81 -21.50
C VAL A 12 39.30 12.38 -21.48
N TYR A 13 38.93 13.15 -22.51
CA TYR A 13 37.59 13.71 -22.64
C TYR A 13 36.51 12.62 -22.78
N SER A 14 36.74 11.61 -23.63
CA SER A 14 35.79 10.50 -23.82
C SER A 14 35.59 9.67 -22.55
N LYS A 15 36.65 9.43 -21.77
CA LYS A 15 36.57 8.69 -20.50
C LYS A 15 35.83 9.46 -19.40
N SER A 16 35.90 10.79 -19.42
CA SER A 16 35.13 11.65 -18.52
C SER A 16 33.64 11.60 -18.86
N LEU A 17 33.31 11.75 -20.14
CA LEU A 17 31.93 11.70 -20.64
C LEU A 17 31.28 10.34 -20.33
N MET A 18 31.97 9.23 -20.61
CA MET A 18 31.47 7.87 -20.31
C MET A 18 31.24 7.62 -18.82
N ARG A 19 32.08 8.17 -17.93
CA ARG A 19 31.87 8.08 -16.48
C ARG A 19 30.64 8.86 -16.03
N ASN A 20 30.41 10.05 -16.59
CA ASN A 20 29.22 10.84 -16.27
C ASN A 20 27.93 10.18 -16.76
N LEU A 21 27.93 9.61 -17.97
CA LEU A 21 26.78 8.82 -18.46
C LEU A 21 26.50 7.63 -17.55
N PHE A 22 27.51 6.85 -17.17
CA PHE A 22 27.36 5.70 -16.28
C PHE A 22 26.84 6.10 -14.89
N ASN A 23 27.38 7.18 -14.32
CA ASN A 23 26.91 7.70 -13.03
C ASN A 23 25.45 8.15 -13.09
N ASN A 24 25.03 8.83 -14.17
CA ASN A 24 23.64 9.25 -14.35
C ASN A 24 22.69 8.05 -14.48
N GLU A 25 23.07 7.00 -15.21
CA GLU A 25 22.25 5.78 -15.30
C GLU A 25 22.10 5.08 -13.94
N ILE A 26 23.15 5.05 -13.12
CA ILE A 26 23.10 4.50 -11.76
C ILE A 26 22.16 5.32 -10.88
N ILE A 27 22.25 6.66 -10.93
CA ILE A 27 21.39 7.56 -10.15
C ILE A 27 19.92 7.36 -10.54
N LEU A 28 19.61 7.27 -11.84
CA LEU A 28 18.25 7.02 -12.33
C LEU A 28 17.72 5.66 -11.89
N LYS A 29 18.54 4.60 -11.91
CA LYS A 29 18.17 3.26 -11.40
C LYS A 29 17.90 3.30 -9.90
N ASN A 30 18.73 3.98 -9.11
CA ASN A 30 18.56 4.10 -7.66
C ASN A 30 17.30 4.88 -7.29
N ASN A 31 17.02 6.00 -7.96
CA ASN A 31 15.79 6.76 -7.76
C ASN A 31 14.55 5.93 -8.12
N LYS A 32 14.60 5.16 -9.20
CA LYS A 32 13.50 4.25 -9.59
C LYS A 32 13.27 3.15 -8.54
N LEU A 33 14.33 2.57 -8.00
CA LEU A 33 14.26 1.56 -6.94
C LEU A 33 13.74 2.15 -5.63
N GLN A 34 14.17 3.35 -5.25
CA GLN A 34 13.69 4.06 -4.06
C GLN A 34 12.20 4.41 -4.18
N ASN A 35 11.77 4.94 -5.33
CA ASN A 35 10.36 5.24 -5.58
C ASN A 35 9.48 3.98 -5.54
N PHE A 36 9.95 2.85 -6.11
CA PHE A 36 9.22 1.58 -6.02
C PHE A 36 9.13 1.05 -4.58
N GLN A 37 10.16 1.25 -3.75
CA GLN A 37 10.15 0.88 -2.34
C GLN A 37 9.24 1.78 -1.48
N GLU A 38 9.05 3.05 -1.86
CA GLU A 38 8.11 3.95 -1.18
C GLU A 38 6.67 3.73 -1.62
N GLU A 39 6.42 3.50 -2.92
CA GLU A 39 5.10 3.14 -3.45
C GLU A 39 4.59 1.81 -2.88
N SER A 40 5.47 0.81 -2.74
CA SER A 40 5.10 -0.48 -2.12
C SER A 40 4.88 -0.40 -0.61
N LYS A 41 5.52 0.54 0.09
CA LYS A 41 5.22 0.82 1.51
C LYS A 41 3.90 1.56 1.69
N ASN A 42 3.58 2.46 0.78
CA ASN A 42 2.37 3.27 0.84
C ASN A 42 1.19 2.63 0.11
N SER A 43 1.35 1.42 -0.42
CA SER A 43 0.26 0.73 -1.09
C SER A 43 -0.88 0.38 -0.12
N ALA A 44 -2.10 0.32 -0.67
CA ALA A 44 -3.32 0.02 0.07
C ALA A 44 -3.26 -1.32 0.83
N ILE A 45 -2.54 -2.28 0.24
CA ILE A 45 -2.28 -3.61 0.78
C ILE A 45 -0.78 -3.85 0.62
N SER A 46 -0.06 -3.95 1.73
CA SER A 46 1.40 -4.12 1.74
C SER A 46 1.82 -5.14 2.80
N MET A 47 3.09 -5.55 2.77
CA MET A 47 3.68 -6.41 3.80
C MET A 47 4.69 -5.61 4.63
N SER A 48 4.58 -5.71 5.95
CA SER A 48 5.51 -5.17 6.92
C SER A 48 6.84 -5.92 6.88
N LYS A 49 7.90 -5.30 7.40
CA LYS A 49 9.22 -5.93 7.56
C LYS A 49 9.19 -7.19 8.43
N ASN A 50 8.18 -7.30 9.29
CA ASN A 50 7.97 -8.43 10.18
C ASN A 50 7.18 -9.59 9.55
N GLY A 51 6.80 -9.47 8.26
CA GLY A 51 5.95 -10.45 7.57
C GLY A 51 4.46 -10.32 7.88
N GLU A 52 4.03 -9.22 8.51
CA GLU A 52 2.63 -8.93 8.80
C GLU A 52 1.99 -8.19 7.62
N ILE A 53 0.74 -8.46 7.31
CA ILE A 53 0.04 -7.76 6.21
C ILE A 53 -0.55 -6.45 6.76
N ILE A 54 -0.36 -5.35 6.03
CA ILE A 54 -0.83 -4.02 6.38
C ILE A 54 -1.91 -3.59 5.39
N LEU A 55 -3.07 -3.22 5.93
CA LEU A 55 -4.19 -2.67 5.18
C LEU A 55 -4.37 -1.19 5.54
N ARG A 56 -4.29 -0.33 4.52
CA ARG A 56 -4.54 1.11 4.66
C ARG A 56 -5.97 1.40 4.23
N ILE A 57 -6.76 1.88 5.17
CA ILE A 57 -8.20 2.00 5.06
C ILE A 57 -8.59 3.46 5.23
N HIS A 58 -9.44 3.95 4.35
CA HIS A 58 -10.11 5.23 4.49
C HIS A 58 -11.60 5.01 4.70
N ALA A 59 -12.04 5.12 5.96
CA ALA A 59 -13.42 4.89 6.37
C ALA A 59 -14.28 6.16 6.23
N LYS A 60 -15.40 6.05 5.50
CA LYS A 60 -16.47 7.06 5.43
C LYS A 60 -17.60 6.63 6.38
N PRO A 61 -17.73 7.26 7.57
CA PRO A 61 -18.79 6.95 8.52
C PRO A 61 -20.15 7.46 8.02
N ASN A 62 -21.26 6.96 8.60
CA ASN A 62 -22.63 7.34 8.25
C ASN A 62 -23.01 7.09 6.79
N ALA A 63 -22.50 6.01 6.20
CA ALA A 63 -22.95 5.59 4.88
C ALA A 63 -24.47 5.28 4.93
N LYS A 64 -25.25 5.95 4.08
CA LYS A 64 -26.69 5.67 3.93
C LYS A 64 -26.85 4.32 3.24
N THR A 65 -27.07 3.25 3.99
CA THR A 65 -27.35 1.92 3.42
C THR A 65 -28.57 1.28 4.06
N THR A 66 -29.55 0.97 3.20
CA THR A 66 -30.88 0.43 3.53
C THR A 66 -30.90 -1.11 3.67
N ARG A 67 -29.73 -1.76 3.77
CA ARG A 67 -29.62 -3.23 3.88
C ARG A 67 -28.73 -3.57 5.08
N ILE A 68 -28.93 -4.76 5.64
CA ILE A 68 -28.27 -5.40 6.80
C ILE A 68 -26.74 -5.55 6.64
N ILE A 69 -26.14 -4.85 5.68
CA ILE A 69 -24.72 -4.90 5.36
C ILE A 69 -24.10 -3.63 5.93
N VAL A 70 -23.27 -3.80 6.97
CA VAL A 70 -22.73 -2.68 7.76
C VAL A 70 -21.42 -2.11 7.18
N PHE A 71 -20.84 -2.78 6.17
CA PHE A 71 -19.54 -2.48 5.59
C PHE A 71 -19.53 -2.69 4.07
N PHE A 72 -18.94 -1.75 3.33
CA PHE A 72 -18.80 -1.83 1.87
C PHE A 72 -17.43 -1.32 1.39
N ILE A 73 -16.72 -2.12 0.59
CA ILE A 73 -15.51 -1.67 -0.12
C ILE A 73 -15.97 -0.88 -1.35
N LEU A 74 -15.67 0.42 -1.37
CA LEU A 74 -16.03 1.31 -2.46
C LEU A 74 -15.02 1.23 -3.60
N TYR A 75 -13.73 1.19 -3.26
CA TYR A 75 -12.63 1.22 -4.22
C TYR A 75 -11.34 0.77 -3.55
N ILE A 76 -10.53 -0.02 -4.26
CA ILE A 76 -9.15 -0.33 -3.86
C ILE A 76 -8.22 0.51 -4.73
N GLY A 77 -7.73 1.61 -4.17
CA GLY A 77 -6.74 2.46 -4.83
C GLY A 77 -5.33 1.94 -4.69
N THR A 78 -4.38 2.65 -5.30
CA THR A 78 -2.96 2.36 -5.14
C THR A 78 -2.52 2.48 -3.68
N ASN A 79 -2.96 3.53 -2.98
CA ASN A 79 -2.47 3.86 -1.63
C ASN A 79 -3.44 3.56 -0.48
N GLN A 80 -4.75 3.46 -0.76
CA GLN A 80 -5.76 3.24 0.27
C GLN A 80 -6.98 2.48 -0.26
N ILE A 81 -7.63 1.72 0.63
CA ILE A 81 -8.93 1.10 0.42
C ILE A 81 -9.99 2.07 0.93
N GLU A 82 -10.84 2.56 0.03
CA GLU A 82 -12.01 3.34 0.43
C GLU A 82 -13.12 2.41 0.86
N LEU A 83 -13.68 2.67 2.04
CA LEU A 83 -14.78 1.89 2.57
C LEU A 83 -15.83 2.73 3.28
N ALA A 84 -17.06 2.30 3.13
CA ALA A 84 -18.24 2.86 3.77
C ALA A 84 -18.60 1.98 4.98
N ILE A 85 -18.75 2.60 6.15
CA ILE A 85 -19.20 1.93 7.36
C ILE A 85 -20.53 2.55 7.78
N ALA A 86 -21.58 1.73 7.81
CA ALA A 86 -22.90 2.09 8.30
C ALA A 86 -22.94 1.92 9.83
N SER A 87 -22.07 2.65 10.52
CA SER A 87 -22.06 2.75 11.97
C SER A 87 -22.09 4.23 12.33
N PRO A 88 -22.80 4.61 13.39
CA PRO A 88 -22.73 5.98 13.90
C PRO A 88 -21.28 6.36 14.29
N PRO A 89 -20.94 7.65 14.32
CA PRO A 89 -19.56 8.12 14.52
C PRO A 89 -19.13 8.10 16.01
N HIS A 90 -19.95 7.58 16.92
CA HIS A 90 -19.70 7.58 18.36
C HIS A 90 -18.81 6.40 18.84
N ASP A 91 -18.23 6.56 20.04
CA ASP A 91 -17.10 5.83 20.62
C ASP A 91 -16.97 4.35 20.22
N GLY A 92 -16.05 4.07 19.29
CA GLY A 92 -15.56 2.72 19.02
C GLY A 92 -16.43 1.80 18.16
N GLN A 93 -17.71 2.12 17.92
CA GLN A 93 -18.62 1.22 17.16
C GLN A 93 -18.18 1.01 15.71
N ALA A 94 -17.67 2.07 15.06
CA ALA A 94 -17.10 1.95 13.71
C ALA A 94 -15.82 1.10 13.69
N ASN A 95 -15.06 1.05 14.78
CA ASN A 95 -13.86 0.22 14.88
C ASN A 95 -14.23 -1.25 15.02
N GLU A 96 -15.18 -1.55 15.90
CA GLU A 96 -15.68 -2.91 16.10
C GLU A 96 -16.33 -3.46 14.83
N THR A 97 -17.19 -2.66 14.19
CA THR A 97 -17.79 -3.01 12.90
C THR A 97 -16.74 -3.31 11.85
N LEU A 98 -15.68 -2.50 11.76
CA LEU A 98 -14.61 -2.74 10.81
C LEU A 98 -13.86 -4.04 11.09
N ILE A 99 -13.55 -4.33 12.35
CA ILE A 99 -12.87 -5.58 12.73
C ILE A 99 -13.77 -6.77 12.41
N ASN A 100 -15.05 -6.72 12.76
CA ASN A 100 -16.00 -7.80 12.49
C ASN A 100 -16.13 -8.06 10.98
N ALA A 101 -16.26 -7.00 10.17
CA ALA A 101 -16.30 -7.14 8.71
C ALA A 101 -15.00 -7.74 8.13
N MET A 102 -13.83 -7.35 8.64
CA MET A 102 -12.56 -7.93 8.20
C MET A 102 -12.40 -9.38 8.65
N MET A 103 -12.92 -9.76 9.82
CA MET A 103 -12.96 -11.15 10.27
C MET A 103 -13.79 -12.00 9.31
N ASP A 104 -14.95 -11.51 8.90
CA ASP A 104 -15.83 -12.21 7.97
C ASP A 104 -15.22 -12.33 6.56
N ILE A 105 -14.69 -11.23 6.02
CA ILE A 105 -14.10 -11.22 4.67
C ILE A 105 -12.84 -12.07 4.59
N LEU A 106 -11.97 -11.99 5.59
CA LEU A 106 -10.67 -12.67 5.59
C LEU A 106 -10.73 -14.06 6.22
N GLU A 107 -11.83 -14.41 6.90
CA GLU A 107 -12.02 -15.64 7.69
C GLU A 107 -10.96 -15.78 8.80
N LEU A 108 -10.66 -14.66 9.44
CA LEU A 108 -9.66 -14.55 10.50
C LEU A 108 -10.31 -14.32 11.87
N ARG A 109 -9.57 -14.67 12.93
CA ARG A 109 -10.00 -14.42 14.31
C ARG A 109 -9.72 -12.98 14.71
N LYS A 110 -10.46 -12.47 15.70
CA LYS A 110 -10.32 -11.10 16.22
C LYS A 110 -8.89 -10.77 16.67
N ASN A 111 -8.16 -11.73 17.23
CA ASN A 111 -6.77 -11.54 17.68
C ASN A 111 -5.74 -11.50 16.54
N GLU A 112 -6.12 -11.91 15.34
CA GLU A 112 -5.25 -11.89 14.16
C GLU A 112 -5.35 -10.56 13.39
N ILE A 113 -6.30 -9.69 13.74
CA ILE A 113 -6.52 -8.38 13.11
C ILE A 113 -6.45 -7.31 14.20
N THR A 114 -5.52 -6.38 14.06
CA THR A 114 -5.32 -5.30 15.04
C THR A 114 -5.21 -3.95 14.38
N PHE A 115 -5.65 -2.89 15.06
CA PHE A 115 -5.33 -1.54 14.63
C PHE A 115 -3.85 -1.25 14.91
N HIS A 116 -3.11 -0.91 13.86
CA HIS A 116 -1.77 -0.36 13.99
C HIS A 116 -1.85 1.13 14.36
N THR A 117 -2.65 1.91 13.61
CA THR A 117 -2.92 3.33 13.88
C THR A 117 -4.33 3.72 13.41
N GLY A 118 -4.82 4.88 13.85
CA GLY A 118 -6.06 5.47 13.33
C GLY A 118 -7.35 5.06 14.06
N ILE A 119 -7.26 4.55 15.30
CA ILE A 119 -8.44 4.23 16.14
C ILE A 119 -9.43 5.41 16.25
N ARG A 120 -8.91 6.65 16.33
CA ARG A 120 -9.70 7.89 16.37
C ARG A 120 -9.81 8.63 15.03
N SER A 121 -9.28 8.05 13.94
CA SER A 121 -9.23 8.67 12.61
C SER A 121 -10.10 7.92 11.60
N ARG A 122 -10.46 8.61 10.51
CA ARG A 122 -11.05 8.00 9.30
C ARG A 122 -10.00 7.20 8.51
N SER A 123 -8.73 7.62 8.56
CA SER A 123 -7.60 6.87 8.02
C SER A 123 -7.14 5.86 9.06
N LYS A 124 -7.42 4.58 8.81
CA LYS A 124 -7.13 3.46 9.69
C LYS A 124 -6.06 2.59 9.05
N ILE A 125 -5.14 2.09 9.86
CA ILE A 125 -4.17 1.07 9.42
C ILE A 125 -4.45 -0.19 10.23
N LEU A 126 -4.87 -1.24 9.54
CA LEU A 126 -5.01 -2.56 10.13
C LEU A 126 -3.76 -3.38 9.85
N ARG A 127 -3.40 -4.19 10.84
CA ARG A 127 -2.31 -5.16 10.78
C ARG A 127 -2.88 -6.55 10.99
N ILE A 128 -2.57 -7.42 10.05
CA ILE A 128 -2.91 -8.83 10.07
C ILE A 128 -1.67 -9.61 10.45
N THR A 129 -1.72 -10.29 11.59
CA THR A 129 -0.62 -11.09 12.14
C THR A 129 -0.74 -12.57 11.80
N SER A 130 -1.83 -12.97 11.15
CA SER A 130 -2.06 -14.37 10.79
C SER A 130 -1.01 -14.87 9.81
N ARG A 131 -0.45 -16.05 10.11
CA ARG A 131 0.44 -16.79 9.19
C ARG A 131 -0.32 -17.69 8.22
N ARG A 132 -1.65 -17.75 8.35
CA ARG A 132 -2.53 -18.68 7.62
C ARG A 132 -3.07 -18.10 6.32
N ILE A 133 -2.80 -16.82 6.07
CA ILE A 133 -3.28 -16.08 4.91
C ILE A 133 -2.11 -15.33 4.26
N THR A 134 -2.07 -15.37 2.94
CA THR A 134 -1.07 -14.70 2.13
C THR A 134 -1.56 -13.33 1.66
N LEU A 135 -0.62 -12.46 1.26
CA LEU A 135 -0.94 -11.14 0.69
C LEU A 135 -1.88 -11.26 -0.53
N GLN A 136 -1.64 -12.27 -1.37
CA GLN A 136 -2.45 -12.51 -2.57
C GLN A 136 -3.87 -12.94 -2.22
N GLU A 137 -4.05 -13.86 -1.27
CA GLU A 137 -5.39 -14.28 -0.82
C GLU A 137 -6.17 -13.12 -0.22
N VAL A 138 -5.51 -12.24 0.55
CA VAL A 138 -6.14 -11.01 1.05
C VAL A 138 -6.62 -10.13 -0.10
N GLN A 139 -5.80 -9.91 -1.13
CA GLN A 139 -6.19 -9.13 -2.31
C GLN A 139 -7.38 -9.75 -3.04
N GLU A 140 -7.37 -11.06 -3.24
CA GLU A 140 -8.46 -11.78 -3.91
C GLU A 140 -9.76 -11.73 -3.11
N LYS A 141 -9.70 -12.00 -1.80
CA LYS A 141 -10.86 -11.95 -0.92
C LYS A 141 -11.46 -10.55 -0.87
N LEU A 142 -10.63 -9.50 -0.76
CA LEU A 142 -11.10 -8.12 -0.80
C LEU A 142 -11.72 -7.75 -2.15
N LYS A 143 -11.11 -8.16 -3.27
CA LYS A 143 -11.64 -7.91 -4.62
C LYS A 143 -13.02 -8.52 -4.83
N ARG A 144 -13.26 -9.75 -4.34
CA ARG A 144 -14.57 -10.41 -4.43
C ARG A 144 -15.68 -9.65 -3.69
N HIS A 145 -15.32 -8.84 -2.69
CA HIS A 145 -16.25 -8.06 -1.88
C HIS A 145 -16.31 -6.58 -2.30
N ILE A 146 -15.71 -6.20 -3.44
CA ILE A 146 -15.93 -4.89 -4.05
C ILE A 146 -17.33 -4.90 -4.66
N ILE A 147 -18.14 -3.92 -4.31
CA ILE A 147 -19.38 -3.68 -5.05
C ILE A 147 -19.04 -2.80 -6.23
N GLU A 148 -19.05 -3.36 -7.43
CA GLU A 148 -19.07 -2.55 -8.65
C GLU A 148 -20.35 -1.71 -8.61
N LYS A 149 -20.18 -0.40 -8.52
CA LYS A 149 -21.27 0.53 -8.78
C LYS A 149 -21.61 0.38 -10.27
N GLY A 150 -22.68 -0.37 -10.55
CA GLY A 150 -23.40 -0.25 -11.82
C GLY A 150 -23.92 1.16 -12.03
#